data_AF-A0A529NQZ0-F1
#
_entry.id   AF-A0A529NQZ0-F1
#
_cell.length_a   1.000
_cell.length_b   1.000
_cell.length_c   1.000
_cell.angle_alpha   90.00
_cell.angle_beta   90.00
_cell.angle_gamma   90.00
#
_symmetry.space_group_name_H-M   'P 1'
#
loop_
_entity.id
_entity.type
_entity.pdbx_description
1 polymer ?
#
loop_
_entity_poly.entity_id
_entity_poly.type
_entity_poly.pdbx_seq_one_letter_code
_entity_poly.pdbx_strand_id
1 'polypeptide(L)' 'HTTDMATLDELARKAGADQALAGSIVWSDKDLGWIADWRLADGGKTYRWQVRGVSFDEAFRVAMRGAAQVLSGNGQP' A
#
# COMPACT_ATOMS: atom_id res chain seq x y z
N HIS A 1 10.00 6.62 -3.65
CA HIS A 1 10.50 6.96 -4.99
C HIS A 1 9.90 6.00 -6.00
N THR A 2 9.53 6.44 -7.20
CA THR A 2 8.92 5.56 -8.23
C THR A 2 9.83 4.40 -8.64
N THR A 3 11.16 4.61 -8.59
CA THR A 3 12.19 3.59 -8.85
C THR A 3 12.10 2.38 -7.92
N ASP A 4 11.69 2.59 -6.66
CA ASP A 4 11.55 1.54 -5.65
C ASP A 4 10.39 0.58 -6.01
N MET A 5 9.25 1.14 -6.45
CA MET A 5 8.09 0.34 -6.84
C MET A 5 8.34 -0.49 -8.10
N ALA A 6 9.05 0.05 -9.09
CA ALA A 6 9.36 -0.69 -10.31
C ALA A 6 10.20 -1.95 -10.02
N THR A 7 11.16 -1.86 -9.09
CA THR A 7 11.93 -3.02 -8.63
C THR A 7 11.04 -4.02 -7.89
N LEU A 8 10.15 -3.55 -7.01
CA LEU A 8 9.21 -4.42 -6.30
C LEU A 8 8.24 -5.12 -7.26
N ASP A 9 7.76 -4.45 -8.31
CA ASP A 9 6.90 -5.04 -9.34
C ASP A 9 7.67 -6.07 -10.18
N GLU A 10 8.97 -5.87 -10.43
CA GLU A 10 9.81 -6.89 -11.05
C GLU A 10 9.95 -8.14 -10.17
N LEU A 11 10.15 -7.95 -8.85
CA LEU A 11 10.21 -9.05 -7.89
C LEU A 11 8.86 -9.78 -7.76
N ALA A 12 7.75 -9.05 -7.72
CA ALA A 12 6.41 -9.61 -7.68
C ALA A 12 6.15 -10.51 -8.90
N ARG A 13 6.50 -10.05 -10.10
CA ARG A 13 6.38 -10.83 -11.34
C ARG A 13 7.24 -12.09 -11.33
N LYS A 14 8.46 -12.02 -10.79
CA LYS A 14 9.30 -13.21 -10.60
C LYS A 14 8.71 -14.22 -9.61
N ALA A 15 7.86 -13.76 -8.68
CA ALA A 15 7.12 -14.61 -7.74
C ALA A 15 5.74 -15.06 -8.25
N GLY A 16 5.37 -14.71 -9.50
CA GLY A 16 4.08 -15.07 -10.10
C GLY A 16 2.90 -14.17 -9.71
N ALA A 17 3.17 -12.98 -9.15
CA ALA A 17 2.17 -11.95 -8.88
C ALA A 17 2.23 -10.84 -9.94
N ASP A 18 1.13 -10.11 -10.14
CA ASP A 18 1.06 -9.06 -11.16
C ASP A 18 1.68 -7.74 -10.71
N GLN A 19 1.46 -7.35 -9.44
CA GLN A 19 1.83 -6.02 -8.95
C GLN A 19 2.14 -6.03 -7.45
N ALA A 20 3.09 -5.19 -7.03
CA ALA A 20 3.50 -5.10 -5.64
C ALA A 20 2.73 -4.01 -4.88
N LEU A 21 2.04 -4.42 -3.80
CA LEU A 21 1.59 -3.51 -2.75
C LEU A 21 2.68 -3.40 -1.68
N ALA A 22 3.24 -2.21 -1.49
CA ALA A 22 4.32 -1.96 -0.55
C ALA A 22 3.86 -1.01 0.56
N GLY A 23 4.36 -1.20 1.77
CA GLY A 23 4.03 -0.29 2.86
C GLY A 23 4.81 -0.54 4.13
N SER A 24 4.54 0.29 5.12
CA SER A 24 5.04 0.15 6.50
C SER A 24 3.86 0.22 7.46
N ILE A 25 3.90 -0.61 8.50
CA ILE A 25 2.96 -0.56 9.62
C ILE A 25 3.79 -0.42 10.91
N VAL A 26 3.58 0.64 11.67
CA VAL A 26 4.37 0.98 12.87
C VAL A 26 3.44 1.35 14.02
N TRP A 27 3.68 0.78 15.21
CA TRP A 27 2.93 1.16 16.41
C TRP A 27 3.31 2.58 16.84
N SER A 28 2.32 3.38 17.21
CA SER A 28 2.50 4.73 17.74
C SER A 28 1.86 4.85 19.11
N ASP A 29 2.69 5.08 20.14
CA ASP A 29 2.19 5.37 21.49
C ASP A 29 1.38 6.67 21.54
N LYS A 30 1.69 7.64 20.67
CA LYS A 30 0.95 8.91 20.58
C LYS A 30 -0.45 8.72 20.01
N ASP A 31 -0.58 7.86 19.00
CA ASP A 31 -1.85 7.61 18.33
C ASP A 31 -2.61 6.44 18.97
N LEU A 32 -2.02 5.80 20.00
CA LEU A 32 -2.53 4.60 20.68
C LEU A 32 -2.95 3.50 19.68
N GLY A 33 -2.17 3.34 18.62
CA GLY A 33 -2.54 2.47 17.50
C GLY A 33 -1.48 2.39 16.42
N TRP A 34 -1.78 1.62 15.39
CA TRP A 34 -0.91 1.46 14.23
C TRP A 34 -1.05 2.64 13.27
N ILE A 35 0.09 3.08 12.74
CA ILE A 35 0.19 3.97 11.59
C ILE A 35 0.64 3.11 10.41
N ALA A 36 -0.11 3.19 9.33
CA ALA A 36 0.20 2.44 8.11
C ALA A 36 0.30 3.37 6.91
N ASP A 37 1.40 3.25 6.19
CA ASP A 37 1.68 3.95 4.93
C ASP A 37 1.75 2.94 3.80
N TRP A 38 0.95 3.14 2.76
CA TRP A 38 0.82 2.21 1.63
C TRP A 38 1.18 2.89 0.32
N ARG A 39 1.72 2.11 -0.61
CA ARG A 39 2.09 2.53 -1.95
C ARG A 39 1.85 1.42 -2.95
N LEU A 40 1.32 1.79 -4.10
CA LEU A 40 1.06 0.89 -5.23
C LEU A 40 1.35 1.64 -6.52
N ALA A 41 2.10 1.04 -7.45
CA ALA A 41 2.35 1.64 -8.76
C ALA A 41 1.45 0.99 -9.81
N ASP A 42 0.59 1.77 -10.46
CA ASP A 42 -0.30 1.31 -11.53
C ASP A 42 -0.34 2.34 -12.67
N GLY A 43 -0.34 1.89 -13.93
CA GLY A 43 -0.46 2.77 -15.10
C GLY A 43 0.61 3.88 -15.19
N GLY A 44 1.83 3.63 -14.70
CA GLY A 44 2.91 4.62 -14.65
C GLY A 44 2.79 5.67 -13.53
N LYS A 45 1.77 5.56 -12.67
CA LYS A 45 1.56 6.41 -11.49
C LYS A 45 1.77 5.62 -10.21
N THR A 46 2.39 6.24 -9.20
CA THR A 46 2.43 5.69 -7.84
C THR A 46 1.35 6.34 -6.97
N TYR A 47 0.43 5.53 -6.48
CA TYR A 47 -0.59 5.90 -5.51
C TYR A 47 -0.05 5.70 -4.10
N ARG A 48 -0.45 6.58 -3.18
CA ARG A 48 -0.02 6.51 -1.77
C ARG A 48 -1.16 6.88 -0.85
N TRP A 49 -1.39 6.11 0.20
CA TRP A 49 -2.44 6.39 1.18
C TRP A 49 -2.00 5.95 2.58
N GLN A 50 -2.63 6.50 3.61
CA GLN A 50 -2.22 6.30 4.99
C GLN A 50 -3.44 6.20 5.92
N VAL A 51 -3.31 5.44 7.00
CA VAL A 51 -4.24 5.42 8.14
C VAL A 51 -3.46 5.48 9.46
N ARG A 52 -4.06 6.03 10.52
CA ARG A 52 -3.40 6.26 11.82
C ARG A 52 -4.34 5.94 12.98
N GLY A 53 -3.76 5.50 14.09
CA GLY A 53 -4.48 5.27 15.34
C GLY A 53 -5.49 4.12 15.23
N VAL A 54 -5.20 3.14 14.38
CA VAL A 54 -6.11 2.01 14.12
C VAL A 54 -5.56 0.69 14.66
N SER A 55 -6.43 -0.32 14.73
CA SER A 55 -5.99 -1.69 14.96
C SER A 55 -5.12 -2.19 13.80
N PHE A 56 -4.34 -3.24 14.05
CA PHE A 56 -3.50 -3.87 13.03
C PHE A 56 -4.35 -4.41 11.86
N ASP A 57 -5.46 -5.07 12.20
CA ASP A 57 -6.43 -5.61 11.26
C ASP A 57 -7.08 -4.51 10.39
N GLU A 58 -7.39 -3.34 10.96
CA GLU A 58 -7.88 -2.21 10.16
C GLU A 58 -6.79 -1.61 9.26
N ALA A 59 -5.54 -1.51 9.73
CA ALA A 59 -4.43 -1.11 8.87
C ALA A 59 -4.30 -2.00 7.62
N PHE A 60 -4.48 -3.32 7.79
CA PHE A 60 -4.52 -4.29 6.68
C PHE A 60 -5.75 -4.13 5.78
N ARG A 61 -6.94 -3.91 6.35
CA ARG A 61 -8.17 -3.69 5.56
C ARG A 61 -8.06 -2.44 4.68
N VAL A 62 -7.46 -1.37 5.21
CA VAL A 62 -7.19 -0.14 4.45
C VAL A 62 -6.20 -0.40 3.30
N ALA A 63 -5.18 -1.24 3.51
CA ALA A 63 -4.25 -1.65 2.46
C ALA A 63 -4.99 -2.32 1.30
N MET A 64 -5.78 -3.34 1.61
CA MET A 64 -6.49 -4.14 0.60
C MET A 64 -7.58 -3.33 -0.12
N ARG A 65 -8.33 -2.49 0.62
CA ARG A 65 -9.34 -1.61 0.02
C ARG A 65 -8.70 -0.61 -0.93
N GLY A 66 -7.61 0.04 -0.53
CA GLY A 66 -6.90 1.00 -1.36
C GLY A 66 -6.33 0.36 -2.63
N ALA A 67 -5.72 -0.82 -2.51
CA ALA A 67 -5.22 -1.56 -3.67
C ALA A 67 -6.36 -1.91 -4.65
N ALA A 68 -7.48 -2.42 -4.17
CA ALA A 68 -8.63 -2.74 -5.02
C ALA A 68 -9.20 -1.50 -5.73
N GLN A 69 -9.25 -0.34 -5.06
CA GLN A 69 -9.71 0.91 -5.66
C GLN A 69 -8.77 1.39 -6.78
N VAL A 70 -7.46 1.35 -6.56
CA VAL A 70 -6.46 1.71 -7.57
C VAL A 70 -6.56 0.77 -8.77
N LEU A 71 -6.49 -0.54 -8.53
CA LEU A 71 -6.46 -1.56 -9.59
C LEU A 71 -7.78 -1.64 -10.39
N SER A 72 -8.89 -1.20 -9.80
CA SER A 72 -10.17 -1.08 -10.53
C SER A 72 -10.27 0.18 -11.40
N GLY A 73 -9.24 1.03 -11.43
CA GLY A 73 -9.24 2.29 -12.17
C GLY A 73 -10.03 3.42 -11.49
N ASN A 74 -10.46 3.23 -10.24
CA ASN A 74 -11.21 4.24 -9.47
C ASN A 74 -10.30 5.26 -8.75
N GLY A 75 -9.02 5.31 -9.14
CA GLY A 75 -8.10 6.36 -8.77
C GLY A 75 -7.56 6.24 -7.34
N GLN A 76 -7.36 7.40 -6.71
CA GLN A 76 -6.65 7.53 -5.44
C GLN A 76 -7.52 7.10 -4.25
N PRO A 77 -7.03 6.19 -3.38
CA PRO A 77 -7.66 5.85 -2.11
C PRO A 77 -7.68 7.02 -1.12
#